data_AF-A0A1H6VEV6-F1
#
_entry.id   AF-A0A1H6VEV6-F1
#
_cell.length_a   1.000
_cell.length_b   1.000
_cell.length_c   1.000
_cell.angle_alpha   90.00
_cell.angle_beta   90.00
_cell.angle_gamma   90.00
#
_symmetry.space_group_name_H-M   'P 1'
#
loop_
_entity.id
_entity.type
_entity.pdbx_description
1 polymer ?
#
loop_
_entity_poly.entity_id
_entity_poly.type
_entity_poly.pdbx_seq_one_letter_code
_entity_poly.pdbx_strand_id
1 'polypeptide(L)' 'MAWLNVLKDFRLNLEGSIKVFKAGLQEVEDEVAQHWYVREHSEPLSPKQAKALQAVSEPDQAIDPATVDQKSEG' A
#
# COMPACT_ATOMS: atom_id res chain seq x y z
N MET A 1 2.75 0.47 -10.12
CA MET A 1 3.15 0.09 -8.75
C MET A 1 2.43 -1.20 -8.38
N ALA A 2 3.11 -2.11 -7.70
CA ALA A 2 2.60 -3.38 -7.21
C ALA A 2 2.81 -3.51 -5.70
N TRP A 3 1.88 -4.18 -5.03
CA TRP A 3 1.94 -4.46 -3.60
C TRP A 3 2.34 -5.91 -3.35
N LEU A 4 3.34 -6.11 -2.49
CA LEU A 4 3.90 -7.44 -2.18
C LEU A 4 3.99 -7.64 -0.67
N ASN A 5 3.88 -8.89 -0.23
CA ASN A 5 4.20 -9.27 1.13
C ASN A 5 5.65 -9.78 1.19
N VAL A 6 6.58 -8.94 1.64
CA VAL A 6 7.99 -9.31 1.80
C VAL A 6 8.14 -10.22 3.02
N LEU A 7 8.78 -11.37 2.86
CA LEU A 7 8.89 -12.37 3.91
C LEU A 7 9.93 -11.99 4.98
N LYS A 8 11.03 -11.38 4.55
CA LYS A 8 12.17 -11.00 5.40
C LYS A 8 12.84 -9.75 4.88
N ASP A 9 13.49 -9.00 5.76
CA ASP A 9 14.30 -7.84 5.35
C ASP A 9 15.41 -8.29 4.37
N PHE A 10 15.50 -7.63 3.21
CA PHE A 10 16.56 -7.86 2.24
C PHE A 10 16.96 -6.58 1.52
N ARG A 11 18.09 -6.63 0.81
CA ARG A 11 18.59 -5.53 -0.02
C ARG A 11 18.78 -6.02 -1.44
N LEU A 12 18.33 -5.24 -2.41
CA LEU A 12 18.52 -5.50 -3.82
C LEU A 12 19.41 -4.42 -4.42
N ASN A 13 20.44 -4.83 -5.14
CA ASN A 13 21.25 -3.91 -5.93
C ASN A 13 20.62 -3.80 -7.33
N LEU A 14 20.14 -2.61 -7.67
CA LEU A 14 19.54 -2.26 -8.95
C LEU A 14 20.48 -1.25 -9.63
N GLU A 15 21.24 -1.69 -10.62
CA GLU A 15 22.17 -0.93 -11.47
C GLU A 15 22.45 0.53 -11.02
N GLY A 16 23.22 0.67 -9.93
CA GLY A 16 23.64 1.97 -9.40
C GLY A 16 22.90 2.44 -8.13
N SER A 17 21.95 1.68 -7.64
CA SER A 17 21.20 1.97 -6.41
C SER A 17 20.95 0.72 -5.57
N ILE A 18 20.97 0.86 -4.25
CA ILE A 18 20.60 -0.22 -3.33
C ILE A 18 19.21 0.07 -2.79
N LYS A 19 18.25 -0.78 -3.14
CA LYS A 19 16.88 -0.73 -2.61
C LYS A 19 16.77 -1.63 -1.39
N VAL A 20 16.24 -1.11 -0.30
CA VAL A 20 16.07 -1.84 0.97
C VAL A 20 14.60 -2.23 1.10
N PHE A 21 14.35 -3.51 1.30
CA PHE A 21 13.01 -4.06 1.53
C PHE A 21 12.88 -4.46 2.99
N LYS A 22 11.76 -4.08 3.59
CA LYS A 22 11.38 -4.48 4.94
C LYS A 22 10.35 -5.59 4.88
N ALA A 23 10.42 -6.50 5.85
CA ALA A 23 9.43 -7.54 6.03
C ALA A 23 8.03 -6.94 6.21
N GLY A 24 7.04 -7.58 5.60
CA GLY A 24 5.65 -7.14 5.57
C GLY A 24 5.25 -6.49 4.25
N LEU A 25 4.18 -5.72 4.30
CA LEU A 25 3.56 -5.13 3.13
C LEU A 25 4.39 -3.98 2.57
N GLN A 26 4.76 -4.06 1.30
CA GLN A 26 5.57 -3.05 0.63
C GLN A 26 4.96 -2.71 -0.74
N GLU A 27 4.93 -1.41 -1.04
CA GLU A 27 4.63 -0.90 -2.38
C GLU A 27 5.95 -0.78 -3.15
N VAL A 28 5.98 -1.35 -4.36
CA VAL A 28 7.17 -1.40 -5.21
C VAL A 28 6.78 -1.10 -6.65
N GLU A 29 7.77 -0.80 -7.50
CA GLU A 29 7.55 -0.67 -8.95
C GLU A 29 7.31 -2.04 -9.58
N ASP A 30 6.52 -2.09 -10.67
CA ASP A 30 6.15 -3.36 -11.32
C ASP A 30 7.38 -4.11 -11.86
N GLU A 31 8.39 -3.38 -12.35
CA GLU A 31 9.67 -3.94 -12.79
C GLU A 31 10.41 -4.64 -11.64
N VAL A 32 10.36 -4.05 -10.45
CA VAL A 32 10.98 -4.60 -9.23
C VAL A 32 10.18 -5.81 -8.75
N ALA A 33 8.85 -5.77 -8.83
CA ALA A 33 8.00 -6.91 -8.49
C ALA A 33 8.22 -8.13 -9.40
N GLN A 34 8.62 -7.90 -10.65
CA GLN A 34 8.95 -8.96 -11.60
C GLN A 34 10.38 -9.50 -11.44
N HIS A 35 11.24 -8.81 -10.69
CA HIS A 35 12.61 -9.24 -10.46
C HIS A 35 12.64 -10.59 -9.72
N TRP A 36 13.42 -11.55 -10.24
CA TRP A 36 13.46 -12.92 -9.73
C TRP A 36 13.71 -12.99 -8.21
N TYR A 37 14.68 -12.21 -7.72
CA TYR A 37 15.05 -12.20 -6.30
C TYR A 37 13.94 -11.66 -5.41
N VAL A 38 13.18 -10.67 -5.88
CA VAL A 38 12.04 -10.10 -5.14
C VAL A 38 10.93 -11.13 -5.06
N ARG A 39 10.64 -11.84 -6.16
CA ARG A 39 9.64 -12.92 -6.20
C ARG A 39 9.99 -14.09 -5.29
N GLU A 40 11.27 -14.39 -5.10
CA GLU A 40 11.72 -15.45 -4.20
C GLU A 40 11.60 -15.06 -2.72
N HIS A 41 11.68 -13.76 -2.40
CA HIS A 41 11.63 -13.23 -1.04
C HIS A 41 10.30 -12.56 -0.69
N SER A 42 9.30 -12.69 -1.56
CA SER A 42 7.95 -12.18 -1.34
C SER A 42 6.90 -13.20 -1.71
N GLU A 43 5.70 -12.97 -1.19
CA GLU A 43 4.52 -13.77 -1.48
C GLU A 43 3.40 -12.90 -2.05
N PRO A 44 2.48 -13.52 -2.81
CA PRO A 44 1.23 -12.87 -3.16
C PRO A 44 0.49 -12.42 -1.90
N LEU A 45 -0.23 -11.30 -2.02
CA LEU A 45 -1.01 -10.77 -0.92
C LEU A 45 -2.07 -11.78 -0.49
N SER A 46 -2.18 -11.99 0.83
CA SER A 46 -3.34 -12.70 1.36
C SER A 46 -4.62 -11.90 1.09
N PRO A 47 -5.80 -12.55 0.99
CA PRO A 47 -7.08 -11.86 0.81
C PRO A 47 -7.34 -10.80 1.89
N LYS A 48 -6.85 -11.05 3.12
CA LYS A 48 -6.94 -10.10 4.23
C LYS A 48 -6.11 -8.84 3.98
N GLN A 49 -4.89 -8.98 3.47
CA GLN A 49 -4.02 -7.85 3.14
C GLN A 49 -4.54 -7.07 1.93
N ALA A 50 -5.02 -7.77 0.90
CA ALA A 50 -5.64 -7.13 -0.26
C ALA A 50 -6.89 -6.31 0.14
N LYS A 51 -7.74 -6.85 1.02
CA LYS A 51 -8.90 -6.13 1.55
C LYS A 51 -8.51 -4.92 2.40
N ALA A 52 -7.46 -5.05 3.22
CA ALA A 52 -6.95 -3.93 4.01
C ALA A 52 -6.46 -2.79 3.11
N LEU A 53 -5.74 -3.08 2.03
CA LEU A 53 -5.28 -2.09 1.05
C LEU A 53 -6.44 -1.37 0.35
N GLN A 54 -7.51 -2.08 -0.02
CA GLN A 54 -8.69 -1.47 -0.63
C GLN A 54 -9.35 -0.46 0.31
N ALA A 55 -9.44 -0.77 1.60
CA ALA A 55 -10.03 0.11 2.60
C ALA A 55 -9.22 1.40 2.87
N VAL A 56 -7.92 1.43 2.54
CA VAL A 56 -7.09 2.66 2.66
C VAL A 56 -7.16 3.52 1.39
N SER A 57 -7.51 2.93 0.25
CA SER A 57 -7.62 3.62 -1.04
C SER A 57 -9.01 4.22 -1.30
N GLU A 58 -9.99 3.92 -0.45
CA GLU A 58 -11.27 4.61 -0.46
C GLU A 58 -11.05 5.99 0.21
N PRO A 59 -11.16 7.11 -0.53
CA PRO A 59 -11.11 8.41 0.11
C PRO A 59 -12.24 8.48 1.12
N ASP A 60 -11.87 8.86 2.34
CA ASP A 60 -12.71 9.34 3.41
C ASP A 60 -13.97 9.97 2.80
N GLN A 61 -15.13 9.37 3.09
CA GLN A 61 -16.42 9.90 2.68
C GLN A 61 -16.41 11.39 3.02
N ALA A 62 -16.55 12.23 2.00
CA ALA A 62 -16.74 13.66 2.18
C ALA A 62 -17.90 13.85 3.17
N ILE A 63 -17.56 14.11 4.43
CA ILE A 63 -18.45 14.72 5.39
C ILE A 63 -18.69 16.13 4.88
N ASP A 64 -19.72 16.31 4.06
CA ASP A 64 -20.29 17.62 3.74
C ASP A 64 -20.60 18.36 5.05
N PRO A 65 -19.91 19.47 5.41
CA PRO A 65 -20.22 20.23 6.62
C PRO A 65 -21.40 21.18 6.41
N ALA A 66 -22.32 20.88 5.49
CA ALA A 66 -23.41 21.76 5.09
C ALA A 66 -24.79 21.18 5.46
N THR A 67 -25.03 20.96 6.76
CA THR A 67 -26.38 21.22 7.28
C THR A 67 -26.23 22.13 8.50
N VAL A 68 -26.37 23.40 8.17
CA VAL A 68 -26.32 24.56 9.04
C VAL A 68 -27.42 24.45 10.08
N ASP A 69 -27.01 24.58 11.34
CA ASP A 69 -27.86 25.03 12.44
C ASP A 69 -28.54 26.34 12.03
N GLN A 70 -29.84 26.27 11.71
CA GLN A 70 -30.74 27.42 11.79
C GLN A 70 -31.79 27.11 12.85
N LYS A 71 -31.35 27.22 14.11
CA LYS A 71 -32.23 27.64 15.18
C LYS A 71 -32.11 29.16 15.28
N SER A 72 -33.06 29.90 14.73
CA SER A 72 -33.24 31.31 15.08
C SER A 72 -34.72 31.62 15.12
N GLU A 73 -35.09 32.16 16.27
CA GLU A 73 -36.41 32.56 16.73
C GLU A 73 -37.09 33.58 15.82
N GLY A 74 -38.42 33.49 15.77
CA GLY A 74 -39.34 34.49 15.21
C GLY A 74 -40.77 34.17 15.63
#